data_AF-A0A399EWG7-F1
#
_entry.id   AF-A0A399EWG7-F1
#
_cell.length_a   1.000
_cell.length_b   1.000
_cell.length_c   1.000
_cell.angle_alpha   90.00
_cell.angle_beta   90.00
_cell.angle_gamma   90.00
#
_symmetry.space_group_name_H-M   'P 1'
#
loop_
_entity.id
_entity.type
_entity.pdbx_description
1 polymer ?
#
loop_
_entity_poly.entity_id
_entity_poly.type
_entity_poly.pdbx_seq_one_letter_code
_entity_poly.pdbx_strand_id
1 'polypeptide(L)' 'MENEKLPPLLNLSQLREVLGPQLVGRDAAYRLMRKYGIRLGRGYVLPRTVLEALLSGGLGNRQESDAS' A
#
# COMPACT_ATOMS: atom_id res chain seq x y z
N MET A 1 -3.76 -15.93 10.62
CA MET A 1 -4.62 -15.09 9.77
C MET A 1 -4.54 -15.69 8.38
N GLU A 2 -5.65 -16.17 7.87
CA GLU A 2 -5.72 -16.97 6.65
C GLU A 2 -5.09 -16.22 5.46
N ASN A 3 -4.47 -16.98 4.56
CA ASN A 3 -3.88 -16.50 3.30
C ASN A 3 -4.97 -15.98 2.33
N GLU A 4 -5.72 -14.94 2.71
CA GLU A 4 -6.48 -14.17 1.72
C GLU A 4 -5.45 -13.43 0.88
N LYS A 5 -5.18 -13.98 -0.32
CA LYS A 5 -4.37 -13.30 -1.33
C LYS A 5 -4.96 -11.91 -1.54
N LEU A 6 -4.26 -10.88 -1.06
CA LEU A 6 -4.64 -9.50 -1.32
C LEU A 6 -4.91 -9.31 -2.82
N PRO A 7 -5.99 -8.60 -3.19
CA PRO A 7 -6.29 -8.36 -4.59
C PRO A 7 -5.14 -7.56 -5.23
N PRO A 8 -4.94 -7.67 -6.55
CA PRO A 8 -3.86 -6.95 -7.24
C PRO A 8 -4.01 -5.42 -7.12
N LEU A 9 -5.23 -4.92 -6.92
CA LEU A 9 -5.55 -3.52 -6.70
C LEU A 9 -6.41 -3.39 -5.44
N LEU A 10 -5.99 -2.54 -4.52
CA LEU A 10 -6.70 -2.26 -3.28
C LEU A 10 -7.45 -0.94 -3.39
N ASN A 11 -8.71 -0.93 -2.99
CA ASN A 11 -9.46 0.31 -2.76
C ASN A 11 -9.18 0.88 -1.36
N LEU A 12 -9.76 2.04 -1.04
CA LEU A 12 -9.53 2.72 0.23
C LEU A 12 -9.92 1.89 1.46
N SER A 13 -11.01 1.13 1.40
CA SER A 13 -11.45 0.27 2.51
C SER A 13 -10.44 -0.85 2.74
N GLN A 14 -10.09 -1.57 1.67
CA GLN A 14 -9.14 -2.68 1.72
C GLN A 14 -7.76 -2.23 2.21
N LEU A 15 -7.28 -1.07 1.74
CA LEU A 15 -6.03 -0.51 2.23
C LEU A 15 -6.07 -0.24 3.75
N ARG A 16 -7.18 0.29 4.26
CA ARG A 16 -7.32 0.57 5.69
C ARG A 16 -7.45 -0.71 6.52
N GLU A 17 -8.11 -1.73 6.00
CA GLU A 17 -8.17 -3.05 6.62
C GLU A 17 -6.76 -3.65 6.75
N VAL A 18 -5.95 -3.57 5.70
CA VAL A 18 -4.56 -4.09 5.71
C VAL A 18 -3.67 -3.31 6.68
N LEU A 19 -3.76 -1.98 6.69
CA LEU A 19 -2.91 -1.14 7.54
C LEU A 19 -3.40 -1.06 9.00
N GLY A 20 -4.59 -1.56 9.29
CA GLY A 20 -5.28 -1.36 10.56
C GLY A 20 -5.96 0.01 10.60
N PRO A 21 -7.30 0.10 10.59
CA PRO A 21 -8.02 1.38 10.58
C PRO A 21 -7.80 2.23 11.82
N GLN A 22 -7.32 1.63 12.91
CA GLN A 22 -6.91 2.28 14.16
C GLN A 22 -5.52 2.93 14.07
N LEU A 23 -4.65 2.44 13.18
CA LEU A 23 -3.31 3.00 12.95
C LEU A 23 -3.34 4.05 11.85
N VAL A 24 -4.16 3.82 10.81
CA VAL A 24 -4.24 4.70 9.64
C VAL A 24 -5.67 5.18 9.42
N GLY A 25 -5.88 6.45 9.75
CA GLY A 25 -7.13 7.16 9.51
C GLY A 25 -7.44 7.32 8.01
N ARG A 26 -8.70 7.66 7.71
CA ARG A 26 -9.20 7.83 6.33
C ARG A 26 -8.35 8.80 5.51
N ASP A 27 -8.00 9.94 6.08
CA ASP A 27 -7.29 10.99 5.36
C ASP A 27 -5.84 10.61 5.05
N ALA A 28 -5.18 9.91 5.97
CA ALA A 28 -3.84 9.38 5.76
C ALA A 28 -3.83 8.32 4.65
N ALA A 29 -4.78 7.38 4.69
CA ALA A 29 -4.95 6.39 3.62
C ALA A 29 -5.26 7.07 2.27
N TYR A 30 -6.12 8.09 2.26
CA TYR A 30 -6.44 8.84 1.04
C TYR A 30 -5.23 9.61 0.48
N ARG A 31 -4.39 10.19 1.35
CA ARG A 31 -3.12 10.81 0.94
C ARG A 31 -2.15 9.79 0.34
N LEU A 32 -2.06 8.59 0.92
CA LEU A 32 -1.24 7.50 0.40
C LEU A 32 -1.70 7.07 -0.99
N MET A 33 -3.02 6.89 -1.17
CA MET A 33 -3.61 6.55 -2.48
C MET A 33 -3.41 7.65 -3.53
N ARG A 34 -3.50 8.92 -3.15
CA ARG A 34 -3.21 10.03 -4.08
C ARG A 34 -1.74 10.09 -4.48
N LYS A 35 -0.83 9.69 -3.59
CA LYS A 35 0.62 9.77 -3.82
C LYS A 35 1.16 8.58 -4.63
N TYR A 36 0.70 7.38 -4.34
CA TYR A 36 1.27 6.14 -4.92
C TYR A 36 0.25 5.26 -5.65
N GLY A 37 -1.04 5.58 -5.55
CA GLY A 37 -2.09 4.86 -6.25
C GLY A 37 -2.30 5.36 -7.68
N ILE A 38 -3.19 4.67 -8.39
CA ILE A 38 -3.59 4.95 -9.76
C ILE A 38 -5.06 5.37 -9.73
N ARG A 39 -5.43 6.37 -10.53
CA ARG A 39 -6.82 6.79 -10.68
C ARG A 39 -7.53 5.85 -11.66
N LEU A 40 -8.57 5.15 -11.19
CA LEU A 40 -9.39 4.26 -12.00
C LEU A 40 -10.85 4.73 -11.92
N GLY A 41 -11.35 5.28 -13.02
CA GLY A 41 -12.67 5.93 -13.06
C GLY A 41 -12.76 7.10 -12.08
N ARG A 42 -13.71 7.01 -11.13
CA ARG A 42 -13.96 8.06 -10.12
C ARG A 42 -13.11 7.91 -8.85
N GLY A 43 -12.35 6.82 -8.69
CA GLY A 43 -11.63 6.48 -7.46
C GLY A 43 -10.13 6.31 -7.64
N TYR A 44 -9.43 6.15 -6.52
CA TYR A 44 -8.05 5.70 -6.49
C TYR A 44 -7.99 4.24 -6.06
N VAL A 45 -7.07 3.51 -6.67
CA VAL A 45 -6.69 2.16 -6.27
C VAL A 45 -5.18 2.12 -6.04
N LEU A 46 -4.73 1.28 -5.12
CA LEU A 46 -3.31 1.09 -4.84
C LEU A 46 -2.90 -0.30 -5.36
N PRO A 47 -1.91 -0.40 -6.26
CA PRO A 47 -1.36 -1.70 -6.63
C PRO A 47 -0.80 -2.42 -5.41
N ARG A 48 -1.08 -3.72 -5.30
CA ARG A 48 -0.58 -4.55 -4.21
C ARG A 48 0.94 -4.48 -4.07
N THR A 49 1.65 -4.53 -5.19
CA THR A 49 3.12 -4.47 -5.24
C THR A 49 3.66 -3.17 -4.64
N VAL A 50 2.94 -2.05 -4.84
CA VAL A 50 3.29 -0.76 -4.25
C VAL A 50 3.10 -0.79 -2.73
N LEU A 51 1.99 -1.38 -2.25
CA LEU A 51 1.75 -1.55 -0.82
C LEU A 51 2.83 -2.43 -0.18
N GLU A 52 3.15 -3.57 -0.79
CA GLU A 52 4.20 -4.49 -0.32
C GLU A 52 5.55 -3.76 -0.23
N ALA A 53 5.95 -3.03 -1.27
CA ALA A 53 7.19 -2.25 -1.26
C ALA A 53 7.22 -1.17 -0.17
N LEU A 54 6.08 -0.50 0.09
CA LEU A 54 5.96 0.47 1.18
C LEU A 54 6.12 -0.18 2.56
N LEU A 55 5.50 -1.35 2.77
CA LEU A 55 5.57 -2.09 4.03
C LEU A 55 6.97 -2.68 4.28
N SER A 56 7.66 -3.08 3.22
CA SER A 56 9.03 -3.58 3.28
C SER A 56 10.09 -2.48 3.47
N GLY A 57 9.70 -1.22 3.68
CA GLY A 57 10.62 -0.12 3.98
C GLY A 57 11.20 0.61 2.77
N GLY A 58 10.67 0.43 1.55
CA GLY A 58 11.03 1.31 0.44
C GLY A 58 10.51 0.94 -0.95
N LEU A 59 9.93 1.93 -1.63
CA LEU A 59 9.81 2.02 -3.10
C LEU A 59 11.12 2.47 -3.78
N GLY A 60 12.26 2.23 -3.12
CA GLY A 60 13.55 2.79 -3.49
C GLY A 60 14.37 3.06 -2.25
N ASN A 61 15.04 2.00 -1.76
CA ASN A 61 16.26 2.05 -0.97
C ASN A 61 16.88 0.63 -0.95
N ARG A 62 17.27 0.15 -2.13
CA ARG A 62 18.35 -0.85 -2.21
C ARG A 62 19.66 -0.04 -2.18
N GLN A 63 20.02 0.47 -1.00
CA GLN A 63 21.41 0.77 -0.74
C GLN A 63 22.07 -0.59 -0.50
N GLU A 64 22.98 -0.88 -1.40
CA GLU A 64 24.06 -1.85 -1.34
C GLU A 64 24.60 -2.02 0.10
N SER A 65 24.31 -3.16 0.73
CA SER A 65 25.00 -3.66 1.94
C SER A 65 24.63 -5.14 2.05
N ASP A 66 25.51 -6.12 2.09
CA ASP A 66 26.93 -6.18 1.90
C ASP A 66 27.19 -7.53 1.21
N ALA A 67 28.00 -7.50 0.16
CA ALA A 67 28.83 -8.66 -0.13
C ALA A 67 29.87 -8.72 0.98
N SER A 68 29.68 -9.62 1.96
CA SER A 68 30.72 -10.10 2.87
C SER A 68 30.38 -11.51 3.34
#